data_AF-A0A7G9Z2C2-F1
#
_entry.id   AF-A0A7G9Z2C2-F1
#
_cell.length_a   1.000
_cell.length_b   1.000
_cell.length_c   1.000
_cell.angle_alpha   90.00
_cell.angle_beta   90.00
_cell.angle_gamma   90.00
#
_symmetry.space_group_name_H-M   'P 1'
#
loop_
_entity.id
_entity.type
_entity.pdbx_description
1 polymer ?
#
loop_
_entity_poly.entity_id
_entity_poly.type
_entity_poly.pdbx_seq_one_letter_code
_entity_poly.pdbx_strand_id
1 'polypeptide(L)' 'MEKSVKTNIKCEKCGKPISGDVYEFGGVKLCEDCYLDDVIASQPKKCAMK' A
#
# COMPACT_ATOMS: atom_id res chain seq x y z
N MET A 1 2.89 -14.36 26.17
CA MET A 1 1.54 -14.30 25.56
C MET A 1 1.50 -13.06 24.68
N GLU A 2 2.03 -13.17 23.47
CA GLU A 2 2.11 -12.06 22.52
C GLU A 2 0.71 -11.88 21.94
N LYS A 3 -0.01 -10.87 22.42
CA LYS A 3 -1.28 -10.46 21.83
C LYS A 3 -0.97 -10.00 20.40
N SER A 4 -1.14 -10.90 19.44
CA SER A 4 -1.34 -10.54 18.04
C SER A 4 -2.60 -9.70 17.98
N VAL A 5 -2.45 -8.40 18.17
CA VAL A 5 -3.47 -7.41 17.83
C VAL A 5 -3.62 -7.57 16.32
N LYS A 6 -4.59 -8.40 15.91
CA LYS A 6 -5.05 -8.46 14.53
C LYS A 6 -5.75 -7.13 14.27
N THR A 7 -4.96 -6.10 14.06
CA THR A 7 -5.43 -4.82 13.58
C THR A 7 -6.03 -5.15 12.22
N ASN A 8 -7.37 -5.24 12.16
CA ASN A 8 -8.10 -5.55 10.93
C ASN A 8 -8.06 -4.33 10.02
N ILE A 9 -6.84 -3.97 9.60
CA ILE A 9 -6.58 -2.84 8.73
C ILE A 9 -7.03 -3.27 7.34
N LYS A 10 -7.77 -2.39 6.67
CA LYS A 10 -8.19 -2.57 5.29
C LYS A 10 -7.44 -1.58 4.44
N CYS A 11 -7.07 -2.00 3.23
CA CYS A 11 -6.52 -1.10 2.24
C CYS A 11 -7.58 -0.07 1.87
N GLU A 12 -7.25 1.22 1.96
CA GLU A 12 -8.20 2.29 1.65
C GLU A 12 -8.45 2.45 0.14
N LYS A 13 -7.55 1.93 -0.71
CA LYS A 13 -7.70 1.97 -2.18
C LYS A 13 -8.56 0.82 -2.73
N CYS A 14 -8.34 -0.42 -2.25
CA CYS A 14 -9.05 -1.59 -2.78
C CYS A 14 -10.09 -2.21 -1.81
N GLY A 15 -10.16 -1.73 -0.56
CA GLY A 15 -11.11 -2.20 0.45
C GLY A 15 -10.82 -3.59 1.04
N LYS A 16 -9.80 -4.29 0.54
CA LYS A 16 -9.43 -5.63 1.02
C LYS A 16 -8.75 -5.56 2.39
N PRO A 17 -8.98 -6.56 3.27
CA PRO A 17 -8.21 -6.66 4.51
C PRO A 17 -6.73 -6.90 4.20
N ILE A 18 -5.87 -6.17 4.90
CA ILE A 18 -4.41 -6.31 4.80
C ILE A 18 -4.01 -7.39 5.81
N SER A 19 -3.68 -8.58 5.30
CA SER A 19 -3.25 -9.71 6.13
C SER A 19 -1.74 -9.69 6.44
N GLY A 20 -0.98 -8.82 5.77
CA GLY A 20 0.47 -8.66 5.94
C GLY A 20 0.83 -7.25 6.38
N ASP A 21 1.95 -6.74 5.89
CA ASP A 21 2.42 -5.39 6.18
C ASP A 21 1.50 -4.32 5.60
N VAL A 22 1.31 -3.25 6.40
CA VAL A 22 0.51 -2.09 6.03
C VAL A 22 1.45 -0.99 5.60
N TYR A 23 1.26 -0.50 4.37
CA TYR A 23 2.06 0.58 3.80
C TYR A 23 1.28 1.88 3.90
N GLU A 24 1.97 3.00 4.12
CA GLU A 24 1.36 4.33 4.14
C GLU A 24 1.92 5.15 2.98
N PHE A 25 1.03 5.71 2.15
CA PHE A 25 1.41 6.58 1.04
C PHE A 25 0.44 7.76 0.98
N GLY A 26 0.96 8.99 1.00
CA GLY A 26 0.10 10.19 0.99
C GLY A 26 -0.90 10.28 2.16
N GLY A 27 -0.62 9.60 3.28
CA GLY A 27 -1.50 9.57 4.46
C GLY A 27 -2.61 8.51 4.42
N VAL A 28 -2.66 7.65 3.40
CA VAL A 28 -3.60 6.52 3.34
C VAL A 28 -2.90 5.18 3.57
N LYS A 29 -3.61 4.24 4.21
CA LYS A 29 -3.10 2.88 4.46
C LYS A 29 -3.45 1.95 3.31
N LEU A 30 -2.43 1.35 2.70
CA LEU A 30 -2.51 0.54 1.51
C LEU A 30 -1.91 -0.85 1.74
N CYS A 31 -2.44 -1.85 1.03
CA CYS A 31 -1.74 -3.12 0.88
C CYS A 31 -0.54 -2.94 -0.07
N GLU A 32 0.42 -3.86 -0.01
CA GLU A 32 1.63 -3.86 -0.84
C GLU A 32 1.33 -3.59 -2.32
N ASP A 33 0.37 -4.32 -2.90
CA ASP A 33 -0.08 -4.17 -4.29
C ASP A 33 -0.49 -2.74 -4.64
N CYS A 34 -1.34 -2.14 -3.80
CA CYS A 34 -1.87 -0.80 -4.02
C CYS A 34 -0.82 0.28 -3.79
N TYR A 35 0.08 0.06 -2.83
CA TYR A 35 1.20 0.95 -2.54
C TYR A 35 2.17 0.99 -3.72
N LEU A 36 2.58 -0.18 -4.25
CA LEU A 36 3.48 -0.26 -5.40
C LEU A 36 2.91 0.47 -6.61
N ASP A 37 1.62 0.26 -6.92
CA ASP A 37 0.93 0.94 -8.02
C ASP A 37 0.95 2.47 -7.88
N ASP A 38 0.68 2.99 -6.67
CA ASP A 38 0.71 4.43 -6.39
C ASP A 38 2.12 5.02 -6.46
N VAL A 39 3.11 4.30 -5.93
CA VAL A 39 4.52 4.70 -6.00
C VAL A 39 5.00 4.72 -7.44
N ILE A 40 4.67 3.69 -8.24
CA ILE A 40 5.03 3.62 -9.66
C ILE A 40 4.34 4.74 -10.46
N ALA A 41 3.07 5.03 -10.18
CA ALA A 41 2.34 6.13 -10.81
C ALA A 41 2.89 7.51 -10.43
N SER A 42 3.35 7.66 -9.18
CA SER A 42 3.94 8.90 -8.65
C SER A 42 5.38 9.13 -9.09
N GLN A 43 6.11 8.07 -9.42
CA GLN A 43 7.42 8.18 -10.03
C GLN A 43 7.27 8.87 -11.40
N PRO A 44 8.00 9.97 -11.66
CA PRO A 44 8.00 10.56 -12.99
C PRO A 44 8.50 9.47 -13.95
N LYS A 45 7.71 9.16 -14.98
CA LYS A 45 8.08 8.18 -16.02
C LYS A 45 9.35 8.66 -16.76
N LYS A 46 10.51 8.47 -16.14
CA LYS A 46 11.83 8.64 -16.76
C LYS A 46 12.11 7.42 -17.63
N CYS A 47 11.32 7.27 -18.69
CA CYS A 47 11.68 6.49 -19.87
C CYS A 47 10.94 7.09 -21.06
N ALA A 48 11.29 8.32 -21.41
CA ALA A 48 11.32 8.70 -22.81
C ALA A 48 12.61 8.07 -23.38
N MET A 49 12.58 6.77 -23.70
CA MET A 49 13.54 6.21 -24.65
C MET A 49 13.22 6.89 -25.98
N LYS A 50 14.13 7.76 -26.39
CA LYS A 50 14.11 8.50 -27.65
C LYS A 50 14.98 7.79 -28.66
#